data_AF-A0A964VPF4-F1
#
_entry.id   AF-A0A964VPF4-F1
#
_cell.length_a   1.000
_cell.length_b   1.000
_cell.length_c   1.000
_cell.angle_alpha   90.00
_cell.angle_beta   90.00
_cell.angle_gamma   90.00
#
_symmetry.space_group_name_H-M   'P 1'
#
loop_
_entity.id
_entity.type
_entity.pdbx_description
1 polymer ?
#
loop_
_entity_poly.entity_id
_entity_poly.type
_entity_poly.pdbx_seq_one_letter_code
_entity_poly.pdbx_strand_id
1 'polypeptide(L)'
;MKSSPEVPQSASTSATRRWLIVALALVAILTGGYFFARPAYRAVKKWRSQRLAAQAAQFLSHGDWKTARAKAQAAMLLAPGEPTALRAMAQVLTRGTNPPPWQWWQRLVETGQATVADRRTFVEQALRAGATASAVKELDKLLQEAPSHPVNLWLGAQFFAMAGDREQTMYYAARAHLNDPTNQQYQLFLASLRFDSAQPEQRFAAHSNVWEIATDKSAMGLEALSFLAQRREVTSEQRQRLIALLRAHPAKTTAHELLALGLQLLVTPEQRGVLLDDAAAQFKASDAETRLAFAVWLNQNSECNRTLELLPLAEALKRKDFFLSHADALAALGQWDALKKIFETKQTPLEQPYAEAFRARCEKELRNGALADLHWRQAVRTAERNPEQLMWLASYAEKCAEFDTAKRALRSLIACVENPRPAFQLLERVTERAGPTAELRDLLGEMANRWPDDAAYQNDFAYLNALLNTGVAAAAETAGKLVGPRPENLAHRTTLALAHYRQGDYPGALKAYGGRDFNWPGALANQRAVYAAVLAANDRASEARELARNIPREQLRAEELELIQGLR
;
A
#
# COMPACT_ATOMS: atom_id res chain seq x y z
N MET A 1 -83.85 33.03 65.27
CA MET A 1 -83.39 31.90 66.10
C MET A 1 -83.48 30.64 65.26
N LYS A 2 -82.38 29.86 65.15
CA LYS A 2 -82.29 28.39 64.99
C LYS A 2 -83.21 27.75 63.91
N SER A 3 -82.75 27.02 62.88
CA SER A 3 -81.72 25.98 62.88
C SER A 3 -81.38 25.62 61.43
N SER A 4 -80.09 25.31 61.19
CA SER A 4 -79.55 24.73 59.97
C SER A 4 -80.18 23.38 59.61
N PRO A 5 -80.31 23.03 58.32
CA PRO A 5 -80.40 21.64 57.88
C PRO A 5 -78.99 21.03 57.77
N GLU A 6 -78.78 19.91 58.43
CA GLU A 6 -77.63 19.03 58.24
C GLU A 6 -77.63 18.44 56.83
N VAL A 7 -76.51 18.61 56.13
CA VAL A 7 -76.18 17.86 54.90
C VAL A 7 -75.38 16.63 55.31
N PRO A 8 -75.72 15.42 54.83
CA PRO A 8 -75.00 14.21 55.20
C PRO A 8 -73.63 14.13 54.53
N GLN A 9 -72.73 13.52 55.29
CA GLN A 9 -71.29 13.35 55.08
C GLN A 9 -70.93 12.61 53.79
N SER A 10 -70.00 13.18 53.02
CA SER A 10 -69.30 12.50 51.93
C SER A 10 -68.18 11.61 52.49
N ALA A 11 -68.46 10.32 52.64
CA ALA A 11 -67.42 9.30 52.79
C ALA A 11 -66.77 9.03 51.42
N SER A 12 -65.49 9.38 51.22
CA SER A 12 -64.58 8.68 50.28
C SER A 12 -63.11 9.19 50.21
N THR A 13 -62.59 9.92 51.19
CA THR A 13 -61.25 10.54 51.07
C THR A 13 -60.04 9.63 51.38
N SER A 14 -60.22 8.35 51.73
CA SER A 14 -59.10 7.42 52.01
C SER A 14 -58.68 6.54 50.82
N ALA A 15 -59.62 6.21 49.92
CA ALA A 15 -59.35 5.38 48.75
C ALA A 15 -58.65 6.18 47.63
N THR A 16 -59.08 7.43 47.41
CA THR A 16 -58.51 8.33 46.39
C THR A 16 -57.06 8.68 46.66
N ARG A 17 -56.66 8.92 47.92
CA ARG A 17 -55.26 9.20 48.29
C ARG A 17 -54.35 7.96 48.11
N ARG A 18 -54.85 6.76 48.41
CA ARG A 18 -54.12 5.49 48.15
C ARG A 18 -53.94 5.24 46.66
N TRP A 19 -54.99 5.48 45.86
CA TRP A 19 -54.92 5.39 44.40
C TRP A 19 -53.96 6.41 43.78
N LEU A 20 -53.89 7.63 44.33
CA LEU A 20 -52.95 8.66 43.88
C LEU A 20 -51.48 8.28 44.17
N ILE A 21 -51.20 7.68 45.34
CA ILE A 21 -49.86 7.18 45.68
C ILE A 21 -49.48 6.00 44.78
N VAL A 22 -50.40 5.06 44.54
CA VAL A 22 -50.17 3.92 43.63
C VAL A 22 -49.94 4.43 42.20
N ALA A 23 -50.73 5.39 41.73
CA ALA A 23 -50.56 5.99 40.40
C ALA A 23 -49.22 6.73 40.27
N LEU A 24 -48.81 7.51 41.27
CA LEU A 24 -47.50 8.19 41.31
C LEU A 24 -46.34 7.18 41.33
N ALA A 25 -46.46 6.09 42.08
CA ALA A 25 -45.47 5.02 42.09
C ALA A 25 -45.38 4.30 40.73
N LEU A 26 -46.52 4.06 40.07
CA LEU A 26 -46.58 3.45 38.74
C LEU A 26 -45.98 4.38 37.68
N VAL A 27 -46.27 5.68 37.74
CA VAL A 27 -45.64 6.69 36.89
C VAL A 27 -44.14 6.78 37.16
N ALA A 28 -43.69 6.71 38.42
CA ALA A 28 -42.27 6.70 38.78
C ALA A 28 -41.54 5.43 38.28
N ILE A 29 -42.20 4.27 38.31
CA ILE A 29 -41.66 3.01 37.77
C ILE A 29 -41.63 3.04 36.24
N LEU A 30 -42.65 3.59 35.58
CA LEU A 30 -42.71 3.69 34.12
C LEU A 30 -41.72 4.74 33.60
N THR A 31 -41.60 5.89 34.25
CA THR A 31 -40.59 6.91 33.93
C THR A 31 -39.19 6.41 34.28
N GLY A 32 -38.99 5.79 35.44
CA GLY A 32 -37.75 5.14 35.81
C GLY A 32 -37.34 4.04 34.82
N GLY A 33 -38.27 3.17 34.42
CA GLY A 33 -38.07 2.17 33.39
C GLY A 33 -37.73 2.78 32.02
N TYR A 34 -38.41 3.85 31.61
CA TYR A 34 -38.16 4.53 30.35
C TYR A 34 -36.78 5.22 30.31
N PHE A 35 -36.39 5.91 31.39
CA PHE A 35 -35.11 6.63 31.48
C PHE A 35 -33.91 5.72 31.80
N PHE A 36 -34.08 4.67 32.62
CA PHE A 36 -32.98 3.81 33.07
C PHE A 36 -32.85 2.47 32.30
N ALA A 37 -33.86 1.99 31.57
CA ALA A 37 -33.73 0.72 30.83
C ALA A 37 -32.70 0.80 29.70
N ARG A 38 -32.62 1.93 28.98
CA ARG A 38 -31.65 2.13 27.90
C ARG A 38 -30.18 2.15 28.38
N PRO A 39 -29.79 2.93 29.41
CA PRO A 39 -28.42 2.89 29.94
C PRO A 39 -28.09 1.55 30.62
N ALA A 40 -29.02 0.94 31.36
CA ALA A 40 -28.79 -0.38 31.97
C ALA A 40 -28.58 -1.48 30.92
N TYR A 41 -29.38 -1.49 29.86
CA TYR A 41 -29.22 -2.43 28.75
C TYR A 41 -27.89 -2.24 28.00
N ARG A 42 -27.45 -0.99 27.80
CA ARG A 42 -26.13 -0.68 27.22
C ARG A 42 -24.99 -1.15 28.14
N ALA A 43 -25.11 -0.99 29.45
CA ALA A 43 -24.13 -1.47 30.43
C ALA A 43 -24.01 -3.00 30.42
N VAL A 44 -25.13 -3.73 30.35
CA VAL A 44 -25.14 -5.20 30.24
C VAL A 44 -24.52 -5.66 28.92
N LYS A 45 -24.84 -5.02 27.80
CA LYS A 45 -24.22 -5.30 26.50
C LYS A 45 -22.71 -5.07 26.53
N LYS A 46 -22.26 -3.98 27.14
CA LYS A 46 -20.84 -3.66 27.32
C LYS A 46 -20.13 -4.70 28.17
N TRP A 47 -20.66 -5.05 29.33
CA TRP A 47 -20.10 -6.09 30.20
C TRP A 47 -19.99 -7.44 29.47
N ARG A 48 -21.04 -7.84 28.74
CA ARG A 48 -21.04 -9.09 27.97
C ARG A 48 -20.05 -9.06 26.81
N SER A 49 -19.93 -7.92 26.13
CA SER A 49 -18.94 -7.69 25.07
C SER A 49 -17.52 -7.82 25.61
N GLN A 50 -17.21 -7.16 26.74
CA GLN A 50 -15.91 -7.24 27.41
C GLN A 50 -15.54 -8.67 27.80
N ARG A 51 -16.49 -9.43 28.35
CA ARG A 51 -16.29 -10.85 28.69
C ARG A 51 -16.00 -11.70 27.45
N LEU A 52 -16.69 -11.47 26.34
CA LEU A 52 -16.44 -12.19 25.08
C LEU A 52 -15.10 -11.81 24.46
N ALA A 53 -14.70 -10.54 24.56
CA ALA A 53 -13.39 -10.07 24.13
C ALA A 53 -12.26 -10.73 24.96
N ALA A 54 -12.44 -10.85 26.28
CA ALA A 54 -11.48 -11.55 27.14
C ALA A 54 -11.37 -13.05 26.78
N GLN A 55 -12.49 -13.71 26.49
CA GLN A 55 -12.48 -15.10 25.99
C GLN A 55 -11.74 -15.21 24.65
N ALA A 56 -11.96 -14.27 23.72
CA ALA A 56 -11.26 -14.25 22.45
C ALA A 56 -9.74 -14.19 22.64
N ALA A 57 -9.26 -13.32 23.53
CA ALA A 57 -7.83 -13.21 23.85
C ALA A 57 -7.27 -14.51 24.47
N GLN A 58 -8.02 -15.18 25.34
CA GLN A 58 -7.63 -16.48 25.90
C GLN A 58 -7.54 -17.58 24.82
N PHE A 59 -8.53 -17.70 23.93
CA PHE A 59 -8.46 -18.68 22.85
C PHE A 59 -7.30 -18.37 21.88
N LEU A 60 -7.03 -17.08 21.63
CA LEU A 60 -5.90 -16.64 20.81
C LEU A 60 -4.54 -17.05 21.42
N SER A 61 -4.40 -16.99 22.75
CA SER A 61 -3.17 -17.41 23.44
C SER A 61 -2.93 -18.92 23.39
N HIS A 62 -4.01 -19.71 23.29
CA HIS A 62 -3.96 -21.17 23.17
C HIS A 62 -3.87 -21.66 21.72
N GLY A 63 -3.81 -20.76 20.74
CA GLY A 63 -3.73 -21.11 19.32
C GLY A 63 -5.06 -21.51 18.68
N ASP A 64 -6.18 -21.49 19.41
CA ASP A 64 -7.52 -21.74 18.85
C ASP A 64 -8.07 -20.49 18.15
N TRP A 65 -7.56 -20.29 16.94
CA TRP A 65 -7.88 -19.17 16.09
C TRP A 65 -9.36 -19.09 15.72
N LYS A 66 -10.00 -20.23 15.39
CA LYS A 66 -11.40 -20.27 14.92
C LYS A 66 -12.34 -19.78 16.02
N THR A 67 -12.15 -20.28 17.24
CA THR A 67 -12.96 -19.88 18.39
C THR A 67 -12.68 -18.44 18.80
N ALA A 68 -11.40 -18.02 18.80
CA ALA A 68 -11.02 -16.64 19.08
C ALA A 68 -11.74 -15.64 18.15
N ARG A 69 -11.75 -15.93 16.84
CA ARG A 69 -12.44 -15.10 15.84
C ARG A 69 -13.95 -15.03 16.08
N ALA A 70 -14.60 -16.15 16.33
CA ALA A 70 -16.04 -16.18 16.61
C ALA A 70 -16.40 -15.35 17.85
N LYS A 71 -15.59 -15.44 18.92
CA LYS A 71 -15.79 -14.68 20.16
C LYS A 71 -15.55 -13.18 19.97
N ALA A 72 -14.53 -12.79 19.20
CA ALA A 72 -14.27 -11.39 18.87
C ALA A 72 -15.41 -10.78 18.03
N GLN A 73 -15.91 -11.51 17.04
CA GLN A 73 -17.09 -11.08 16.24
C GLN A 73 -18.33 -10.92 17.11
N ALA A 74 -18.60 -11.86 18.03
CA ALA A 74 -19.72 -11.75 18.96
C ALA A 74 -19.59 -10.54 19.91
N ALA A 75 -18.37 -10.24 20.39
CA ALA A 75 -18.11 -9.04 21.18
C ALA A 75 -18.42 -7.75 20.40
N MET A 76 -18.00 -7.70 19.12
CA MET A 76 -18.24 -6.57 18.21
C MET A 76 -19.73 -6.37 17.90
N LEU A 77 -20.51 -7.43 17.71
CA LEU A 77 -21.96 -7.33 17.47
C LEU A 77 -22.72 -6.73 18.67
N LEU A 78 -22.22 -6.95 19.89
CA LEU A 78 -22.85 -6.44 21.11
C LEU A 78 -22.49 -4.98 21.40
N ALA A 79 -21.25 -4.59 21.16
CA ALA A 79 -20.76 -3.23 21.40
C ALA A 79 -19.63 -2.87 20.41
N PRO A 80 -19.96 -2.38 19.20
CA PRO A 80 -18.98 -2.14 18.14
C PRO A 80 -17.92 -1.07 18.46
N GLY A 81 -18.26 -0.11 19.33
CA GLY A 81 -17.35 0.97 19.75
C GLY A 81 -16.61 0.68 21.06
N GLU A 82 -16.77 -0.50 21.66
CA GLU A 82 -16.10 -0.82 22.92
C GLU A 82 -14.61 -1.16 22.66
N PRO A 83 -13.66 -0.49 23.33
CA PRO A 83 -12.23 -0.67 23.06
C PRO A 83 -11.72 -2.10 23.23
N THR A 84 -12.27 -2.86 24.19
CA THR A 84 -11.90 -4.27 24.39
C THR A 84 -12.35 -5.16 23.22
N ALA A 85 -13.53 -4.89 22.64
CA ALA A 85 -14.02 -5.59 21.45
C ALA A 85 -13.20 -5.25 20.21
N LEU A 86 -12.88 -3.96 20.02
CA LEU A 86 -11.99 -3.49 18.95
C LEU A 86 -10.61 -4.14 19.04
N ARG A 87 -10.01 -4.18 20.25
CA ARG A 87 -8.72 -4.84 20.50
C ARG A 87 -8.77 -6.33 20.17
N ALA A 88 -9.77 -7.05 20.66
CA ALA A 88 -9.91 -8.49 20.38
C ALA A 88 -10.06 -8.77 18.87
N MET A 89 -10.85 -7.95 18.17
CA MET A 89 -11.01 -8.08 16.71
C MET A 89 -9.71 -7.77 15.98
N ALA A 90 -9.00 -6.70 16.36
CA ALA A 90 -7.74 -6.32 15.75
C ALA A 90 -6.64 -7.39 15.97
N GLN A 91 -6.54 -7.93 17.18
CA GLN A 91 -5.60 -9.00 17.56
C GLN A 91 -5.87 -10.30 16.82
N VAL A 92 -7.15 -10.66 16.67
CA VAL A 92 -7.54 -11.75 15.79
C VAL A 92 -7.03 -11.37 14.41
N LEU A 93 -7.67 -10.45 13.68
CA LEU A 93 -7.41 -10.24 12.26
C LEU A 93 -5.93 -10.08 11.87
N THR A 94 -5.11 -9.46 12.71
CA THR A 94 -3.65 -9.34 12.51
C THR A 94 -2.94 -10.68 12.24
N ARG A 95 -3.37 -11.79 12.87
CA ARG A 95 -2.78 -13.12 12.62
C ARG A 95 -3.34 -13.85 11.39
N GLY A 96 -4.50 -13.44 10.89
CA GLY A 96 -5.25 -14.24 9.90
C GLY A 96 -5.44 -13.58 8.54
N THR A 97 -4.84 -12.42 8.30
CA THR A 97 -4.97 -11.68 7.04
C THR A 97 -3.63 -11.10 6.61
N ASN A 98 -3.36 -11.13 5.30
CA ASN A 98 -2.23 -10.47 4.67
C ASN A 98 -2.77 -9.75 3.41
N PRO A 99 -2.77 -8.40 3.34
CA PRO A 99 -2.18 -7.46 4.30
C PRO A 99 -2.94 -7.35 5.64
N PRO A 100 -2.28 -6.99 6.75
CA PRO A 100 -2.92 -6.82 8.06
C PRO A 100 -3.90 -5.63 8.06
N PRO A 101 -5.02 -5.68 8.80
CA PRO A 101 -6.06 -4.66 8.69
C PRO A 101 -5.85 -3.57 9.75
N TRP A 102 -4.81 -2.76 9.53
CA TRP A 102 -4.34 -1.66 10.38
C TRP A 102 -5.45 -0.67 10.81
N GLN A 103 -6.51 -0.53 10.03
CA GLN A 103 -7.66 0.34 10.32
C GLN A 103 -8.37 -0.02 11.63
N TRP A 104 -8.39 -1.29 12.03
CA TRP A 104 -8.97 -1.70 13.32
C TRP A 104 -8.16 -1.21 14.51
N TRP A 105 -6.84 -1.24 14.38
CA TRP A 105 -5.93 -0.68 15.36
C TRP A 105 -6.04 0.85 15.41
N GLN A 106 -6.18 1.50 14.26
CA GLN A 106 -6.42 2.96 14.21
C GLN A 106 -7.69 3.35 14.97
N ARG A 107 -8.82 2.67 14.72
CA ARG A 107 -10.08 2.92 15.45
C ARG A 107 -9.92 2.77 16.95
N LEU A 108 -9.15 1.76 17.40
CA LEU A 108 -8.85 1.59 18.82
C LEU A 108 -8.05 2.78 19.38
N VAL A 109 -7.03 3.26 18.67
CA VAL A 109 -6.26 4.46 19.05
C VAL A 109 -7.16 5.70 19.12
N GLU A 110 -8.06 5.88 18.15
CA GLU A 110 -9.03 6.99 18.10
C GLU A 110 -10.00 7.01 19.29
N THR A 111 -10.23 5.88 19.97
CA THR A 111 -11.05 5.85 21.20
C THR A 111 -10.38 6.51 22.41
N GLY A 112 -9.06 6.77 22.35
CA GLY A 112 -8.26 7.26 23.48
C GLY A 112 -8.00 6.23 24.58
N GLN A 113 -8.49 4.98 24.45
CA GLN A 113 -8.30 3.91 25.42
C GLN A 113 -7.32 2.82 24.96
N ALA A 114 -6.56 3.11 23.90
CA ALA A 114 -5.48 2.25 23.43
C ALA A 114 -4.30 2.29 24.41
N THR A 115 -3.73 1.12 24.71
CA THR A 115 -2.48 1.01 25.47
C THR A 115 -1.29 1.40 24.59
N VAL A 116 -0.14 1.68 25.20
CA VAL A 116 1.12 1.91 24.45
C VAL A 116 1.46 0.70 23.54
N ALA A 117 1.18 -0.53 24.00
CA ALA A 117 1.37 -1.73 23.20
C ALA A 117 0.43 -1.79 21.98
N ASP A 118 -0.84 -1.38 22.14
CA ASP A 118 -1.79 -1.30 21.02
C ASP A 118 -1.33 -0.25 20.00
N ARG A 119 -0.84 0.90 20.46
CA ARG A 119 -0.33 1.99 19.60
C ARG A 119 0.92 1.56 18.83
N ARG A 120 1.84 0.82 19.45
CA ARG A 120 3.00 0.22 18.77
C ARG A 120 2.57 -0.81 17.72
N THR A 121 1.62 -1.67 18.08
CA THR A 121 1.06 -2.66 17.14
C THR A 121 0.37 -1.98 15.97
N PHE A 122 -0.38 -0.91 16.22
CA PHE A 122 -0.97 -0.07 15.17
C PHE A 122 0.09 0.42 14.18
N VAL A 123 1.14 1.08 14.68
CA VAL A 123 2.23 1.61 13.84
C VAL A 123 2.88 0.48 13.05
N GLU A 124 3.19 -0.66 13.68
CA GLU A 124 3.78 -1.82 13.00
C GLU A 124 2.90 -2.33 11.85
N GLN A 125 1.60 -2.54 12.12
CA GLN A 125 0.68 -3.04 11.09
C GLN A 125 0.44 -2.02 9.98
N ALA A 126 0.39 -0.72 10.32
CA ALA A 126 0.25 0.36 9.34
C ALA A 126 1.48 0.45 8.43
N LEU A 127 2.69 0.33 8.98
CA LEU A 127 3.93 0.26 8.19
C LEU A 127 3.93 -0.96 7.26
N ARG A 128 3.60 -2.15 7.77
CA ARG A 128 3.51 -3.38 6.94
C ARG A 128 2.50 -3.25 5.80
N ALA A 129 1.41 -2.51 6.02
CA ALA A 129 0.38 -2.27 5.02
C ALA A 129 0.66 -1.06 4.11
N GLY A 130 1.81 -0.38 4.25
CA GLY A 130 2.16 0.80 3.46
C GLY A 130 1.42 2.09 3.83
N ALA A 131 0.64 2.10 4.91
CA ALA A 131 -0.14 3.25 5.40
C ALA A 131 0.74 4.24 6.20
N THR A 132 1.81 4.74 5.58
CA THR A 132 2.87 5.54 6.22
C THR A 132 2.35 6.83 6.85
N ALA A 133 1.41 7.53 6.21
CA ALA A 133 0.83 8.78 6.72
C ALA A 133 0.09 8.60 8.06
N SER A 134 -0.55 7.45 8.27
CA SER A 134 -1.23 7.12 9.53
C SER A 134 -0.24 6.65 10.59
N ALA A 135 0.78 5.88 10.18
CA ALA A 135 1.81 5.35 11.05
C ALA A 135 2.67 6.46 11.67
N VAL A 136 3.13 7.44 10.86
CA VAL A 136 4.06 8.50 11.30
C VAL A 136 3.47 9.38 12.41
N LYS A 137 2.20 9.77 12.28
CA LYS A 137 1.53 10.61 13.28
C LYS A 137 1.52 9.98 14.67
N GLU A 138 1.34 8.67 14.74
CA GLU A 138 1.28 7.96 16.01
C GLU A 138 2.68 7.57 16.51
N LEU A 139 3.59 7.25 15.59
CA LEU A 139 5.01 7.04 15.88
C LEU A 139 5.67 8.27 16.50
N ASP A 140 5.39 9.48 15.99
CA ASP A 140 5.93 10.73 16.53
C ASP A 140 5.55 10.92 17.99
N LYS A 141 4.27 10.65 18.34
CA LYS A 141 3.81 10.70 19.74
C LYS A 141 4.54 9.67 20.60
N LEU A 142 4.67 8.43 20.11
CA LEU A 142 5.39 7.37 20.84
C LEU A 142 6.86 7.74 21.08
N LEU A 143 7.53 8.35 20.10
CA LEU A 143 8.91 8.82 20.21
C LEU A 143 9.04 10.03 21.15
N GLN A 144 8.07 10.94 21.19
CA GLN A 144 8.05 12.05 22.15
C GLN A 144 7.85 11.56 23.59
N GLU A 145 6.93 10.61 23.80
CA GLU A 145 6.64 10.05 25.12
C GLU A 145 7.79 9.19 25.66
N ALA A 146 8.45 8.41 24.80
CA ALA A 146 9.53 7.52 25.18
C ALA A 146 10.62 7.44 24.08
N PRO A 147 11.53 8.44 24.01
CA PRO A 147 12.47 8.61 22.90
C PRO A 147 13.58 7.56 22.84
N SER A 148 13.88 6.89 23.96
CA SER A 148 14.91 5.84 24.03
C SER A 148 14.33 4.43 24.09
N HIS A 149 13.00 4.27 24.00
CA HIS A 149 12.41 2.94 24.09
C HIS A 149 12.73 2.13 22.81
N PRO A 150 13.32 0.92 22.93
CA PRO A 150 13.88 0.19 21.80
C PRO A 150 12.83 -0.12 20.71
N VAL A 151 11.61 -0.51 21.09
CA VAL A 151 10.52 -0.75 20.13
C VAL A 151 10.11 0.52 19.36
N ASN A 152 10.11 1.69 20.00
CA ASN A 152 9.76 2.94 19.31
C ASN A 152 10.86 3.32 18.30
N LEU A 153 12.12 3.15 18.71
CA LEU A 153 13.29 3.35 17.85
C LEU A 153 13.28 2.36 16.67
N TRP A 154 12.93 1.10 16.91
CA TRP A 154 12.76 0.08 15.87
C TRP A 154 11.69 0.47 14.84
N LEU A 155 10.51 0.89 15.30
CA LEU A 155 9.44 1.36 14.40
C LEU A 155 9.87 2.61 13.62
N GLY A 156 10.66 3.50 14.24
CA GLY A 156 11.34 4.61 13.58
C GLY A 156 12.24 4.14 12.45
N ALA A 157 13.12 3.19 12.73
CA ALA A 157 14.03 2.64 11.73
C ALA A 157 13.28 2.02 10.54
N GLN A 158 12.20 1.27 10.80
CA GLN A 158 11.35 0.68 9.76
C GLN A 158 10.65 1.76 8.91
N PHE A 159 10.12 2.81 9.55
CA PHE A 159 9.50 3.93 8.83
C PHE A 159 10.48 4.64 7.88
N PHE A 160 11.66 5.02 8.38
CA PHE A 160 12.66 5.70 7.55
C PHE A 160 13.23 4.79 6.46
N ALA A 161 13.31 3.48 6.71
CA ALA A 161 13.72 2.51 5.69
C ALA A 161 12.73 2.49 4.52
N MET A 162 11.43 2.51 4.81
CA MET A 162 10.39 2.60 3.78
C MET A 162 10.39 3.95 3.05
N ALA A 163 10.75 5.03 3.74
CA ALA A 163 10.90 6.36 3.15
C ALA A 163 12.18 6.52 2.30
N GLY A 164 13.10 5.55 2.36
CA GLY A 164 14.39 5.62 1.67
C GLY A 164 15.42 6.52 2.34
N ASP A 165 15.15 7.01 3.55
CA ASP A 165 16.09 7.84 4.32
C ASP A 165 17.09 6.96 5.07
N ARG A 166 18.22 6.68 4.40
CA ARG A 166 19.26 5.79 4.93
C ARG A 166 19.91 6.33 6.21
N GLU A 167 20.07 7.65 6.35
CA GLU A 167 20.73 8.25 7.50
C GLU A 167 19.87 8.06 8.76
N GLN A 168 18.59 8.44 8.67
CA GLN A 168 17.66 8.26 9.78
C GLN A 168 17.43 6.79 10.10
N THR A 169 17.32 5.94 9.07
CA THR A 169 17.22 4.48 9.26
C THR A 169 18.37 3.94 10.11
N MET A 170 19.61 4.31 9.77
CA MET A 170 20.80 3.88 10.51
C MET A 170 20.81 4.44 11.93
N TYR A 171 20.46 5.72 12.11
CA TYR A 171 20.39 6.37 13.41
C TYR A 171 19.44 5.63 14.37
N TYR A 172 18.19 5.41 13.92
CA TYR A 172 17.18 4.73 14.73
C TYR A 172 17.51 3.26 14.96
N ALA A 173 17.99 2.54 13.94
CA ALA A 173 18.38 1.13 14.07
C ALA A 173 19.53 0.93 15.07
N ALA A 174 20.56 1.78 15.00
CA ALA A 174 21.70 1.71 15.92
C ALA A 174 21.28 1.97 17.36
N ARG A 175 20.39 2.94 17.59
CA ARG A 175 19.86 3.24 18.93
C ARG A 175 18.92 2.15 19.43
N ALA A 176 18.10 1.55 18.57
CA ALA A 176 17.23 0.43 18.94
C ALA A 176 18.06 -0.75 19.45
N HIS A 177 19.12 -1.12 18.70
CA HIS A 177 20.07 -2.15 19.12
C HIS A 177 20.83 -1.76 20.39
N LEU A 178 21.28 -0.52 20.53
CA LEU A 178 21.99 -0.07 21.75
C LEU A 178 21.13 -0.19 23.01
N ASN A 179 19.82 0.07 22.90
CA ASN A 179 18.89 0.01 24.03
C ASN A 179 18.32 -1.40 24.28
N ASP A 180 18.59 -2.36 23.39
CA ASP A 180 18.23 -3.77 23.54
C ASP A 180 19.21 -4.66 22.73
N PRO A 181 20.46 -4.84 23.22
CA PRO A 181 21.53 -5.47 22.44
C PRO A 181 21.34 -6.97 22.18
N THR A 182 20.56 -7.65 23.02
CA THR A 182 20.29 -9.09 22.91
C THR A 182 19.21 -9.43 21.89
N ASN A 183 18.53 -8.41 21.35
CA ASN A 183 17.47 -8.58 20.39
C ASN A 183 18.03 -8.86 18.98
N GLN A 184 18.00 -10.14 18.59
CA GLN A 184 18.50 -10.62 17.30
C GLN A 184 17.84 -9.91 16.10
N GLN A 185 16.58 -9.48 16.21
CA GLN A 185 15.91 -8.75 15.14
C GLN A 185 16.57 -7.40 14.87
N TYR A 186 16.89 -6.65 15.93
CA TYR A 186 17.57 -5.36 15.81
C TYR A 186 19.01 -5.55 15.33
N GLN A 187 19.70 -6.58 15.84
CA GLN A 187 21.05 -6.91 15.43
C GLN A 187 21.12 -7.28 13.94
N LEU A 188 20.23 -8.15 13.46
CA LEU A 188 20.17 -8.58 12.07
C LEU A 188 19.85 -7.40 11.15
N PHE A 189 18.87 -6.58 11.50
CA PHE A 189 18.52 -5.39 10.71
C PHE A 189 19.67 -4.39 10.65
N LEU A 190 20.30 -4.06 11.77
CA LEU A 190 21.45 -3.14 11.79
C LEU A 190 22.63 -3.70 10.98
N ALA A 191 22.91 -5.00 11.11
CA ALA A 191 23.95 -5.66 10.34
C ALA A 191 23.60 -5.64 8.83
N SER A 192 22.33 -5.82 8.46
CA SER A 192 21.88 -5.73 7.07
C SER A 192 22.14 -4.37 6.43
N LEU A 193 21.98 -3.28 7.20
CA LEU A 193 22.25 -1.91 6.74
C LEU A 193 23.75 -1.64 6.55
N ARG A 194 24.58 -2.27 7.39
CA ARG A 194 26.05 -2.13 7.40
C ARG A 194 26.77 -3.16 6.53
N PHE A 195 26.04 -4.13 6.00
CA PHE A 195 26.59 -5.24 5.22
C PHE A 195 27.43 -4.74 4.04
N ASP A 196 26.95 -3.73 3.33
CA ASP A 196 27.65 -3.10 2.20
C ASP A 196 28.32 -1.76 2.60
N SER A 197 28.67 -1.56 3.88
CA SER A 197 29.25 -0.29 4.34
C SER A 197 30.59 0.00 3.67
N ALA A 198 30.84 1.27 3.32
CA ALA A 198 32.14 1.72 2.83
C ALA A 198 33.24 1.58 3.90
N GLN A 199 32.86 1.63 5.18
CA GLN A 199 33.79 1.48 6.31
C GLN A 199 34.12 0.00 6.52
N PRO A 200 35.40 -0.42 6.36
CA PRO A 200 35.78 -1.83 6.41
C PRO A 200 35.44 -2.54 7.73
N GLU A 201 35.61 -1.85 8.86
CA GLU A 201 35.33 -2.40 10.19
C GLU A 201 33.83 -2.68 10.37
N GLN A 202 32.97 -1.74 9.96
CA GLN A 202 31.52 -1.91 10.03
C GLN A 202 31.04 -3.06 9.13
N ARG A 203 31.60 -3.14 7.92
CA ARG A 203 31.31 -4.22 6.97
C ARG A 203 31.73 -5.57 7.53
N PHE A 204 32.94 -5.68 8.06
CA PHE A 204 33.44 -6.92 8.65
C PHE A 204 32.58 -7.39 9.83
N ALA A 205 32.27 -6.49 10.77
CA ALA A 205 31.41 -6.79 11.92
C ALA A 205 30.00 -7.20 11.48
N ALA A 206 29.43 -6.51 10.47
CA ALA A 206 28.13 -6.87 9.91
C ALA A 206 28.13 -8.26 9.29
N HIS A 207 29.13 -8.60 8.48
CA HIS A 207 29.27 -9.94 7.90
C HIS A 207 29.35 -11.01 9.00
N SER A 208 30.20 -10.81 10.00
CA SER A 208 30.37 -11.76 11.11
C SER A 208 29.04 -11.99 11.85
N ASN A 209 28.35 -10.92 12.22
CA ASN A 209 27.09 -11.00 12.96
C ASN A 209 25.99 -11.73 12.18
N VAL A 210 25.83 -11.45 10.88
CA VAL A 210 24.81 -12.12 10.06
C VAL A 210 25.11 -13.62 9.95
N TRP A 211 26.39 -13.98 9.75
CA TRP A 211 26.79 -15.39 9.68
C TRP A 211 26.63 -16.13 11.00
N GLU A 212 26.87 -15.47 12.14
CA GLU A 212 26.63 -16.02 13.46
C GLU A 212 25.14 -16.31 13.67
N ILE A 213 24.27 -15.32 13.43
CA ILE A 213 22.81 -15.49 13.52
C ILE A 213 22.33 -16.60 12.58
N ALA A 214 22.87 -16.68 11.37
CA ALA A 214 22.51 -17.69 10.37
C ALA A 214 22.81 -19.15 10.79
N THR A 215 23.61 -19.37 11.84
CA THR A 215 23.84 -20.71 12.40
C THR A 215 22.81 -21.13 13.45
N ASP A 216 22.01 -20.19 13.95
CA ASP A 216 20.91 -20.47 14.87
C ASP A 216 19.78 -21.22 14.15
N LYS A 217 19.07 -22.08 14.89
CA LYS A 217 17.90 -22.83 14.42
C LYS A 217 16.58 -22.07 14.60
N SER A 218 16.66 -20.83 15.07
CA SER A 218 15.52 -19.94 15.30
C SER A 218 14.96 -19.37 13.99
N ALA A 219 13.78 -18.74 14.06
CA ALA A 219 13.22 -18.02 12.91
C ALA A 219 14.16 -16.90 12.42
N MET A 220 14.88 -16.24 13.34
CA MET A 220 15.88 -15.21 13.00
C MET A 220 17.09 -15.81 12.28
N GLY A 221 17.53 -17.01 12.64
CA GLY A 221 18.57 -17.72 11.90
C GLY A 221 18.17 -18.00 10.45
N LEU A 222 16.92 -18.40 10.22
CA LEU A 222 16.39 -18.62 8.88
C LEU A 222 16.24 -17.32 8.07
N GLU A 223 15.85 -16.20 8.71
CA GLU A 223 15.83 -14.88 8.09
C GLU A 223 17.24 -14.43 7.69
N ALA A 224 18.24 -14.65 8.56
CA ALA A 224 19.64 -14.34 8.25
C ALA A 224 20.18 -15.18 7.09
N LEU A 225 19.85 -16.49 7.03
CA LEU A 225 20.19 -17.34 5.88
C LEU A 225 19.55 -16.82 4.58
N SER A 226 18.28 -16.44 4.64
CA SER A 226 17.55 -15.89 3.49
C SER A 226 18.17 -14.56 3.02
N PHE A 227 18.56 -13.71 3.96
CA PHE A 227 19.26 -12.46 3.68
C PHE A 227 20.61 -12.71 2.98
N LEU A 228 21.44 -13.63 3.48
CA LEU A 228 22.73 -13.96 2.88
C LEU A 228 22.58 -14.57 1.49
N ALA A 229 21.61 -15.45 1.28
CA ALA A 229 21.39 -16.16 0.03
C ALA A 229 21.00 -15.25 -1.15
N GLN A 230 20.45 -14.07 -0.88
CA GLN A 230 20.07 -13.09 -1.91
C GLN A 230 21.23 -12.18 -2.35
N ARG A 231 22.39 -12.27 -1.69
CA ARG A 231 23.55 -11.42 -1.98
C ARG A 231 24.40 -11.98 -3.13
N ARG A 232 24.91 -11.08 -3.97
CA ARG A 232 25.76 -11.42 -5.12
C ARG A 232 27.19 -11.75 -4.71
N GLU A 233 27.71 -11.10 -3.67
CA GLU A 233 29.10 -11.18 -3.20
C GLU A 233 29.33 -12.34 -2.20
N VAL A 234 28.84 -13.53 -2.54
CA VAL A 234 29.05 -14.74 -1.74
C VAL A 234 30.06 -15.64 -2.48
N THR A 235 31.09 -16.12 -1.79
CA THR A 235 32.05 -17.07 -2.40
C THR A 235 31.39 -18.41 -2.67
N SER A 236 31.97 -19.24 -3.55
CA SER A 236 31.41 -20.58 -3.83
C SER A 236 31.37 -21.47 -2.59
N GLU A 237 32.37 -21.37 -1.70
CA GLU A 237 32.38 -22.07 -0.40
C GLU A 237 31.25 -21.59 0.51
N GLN A 238 31.06 -20.27 0.63
CA GLN A 238 29.97 -19.70 1.40
C GLN A 238 28.61 -20.11 0.83
N ARG A 239 28.44 -20.17 -0.50
CA ARG A 239 27.22 -20.68 -1.14
C ARG A 239 26.95 -22.14 -0.75
N GLN A 240 27.96 -23.01 -0.78
CA GLN A 240 27.82 -24.40 -0.34
C GLN A 240 27.40 -24.48 1.14
N ARG A 241 27.99 -23.65 2.00
CA ARG A 241 27.60 -23.55 3.42
C ARG A 241 26.14 -23.10 3.58
N LEU A 242 25.69 -22.08 2.83
CA LEU A 242 24.30 -21.62 2.85
C LEU A 242 23.32 -22.72 2.42
N ILE A 243 23.65 -23.45 1.35
CA ILE A 243 22.83 -24.58 0.86
C ILE A 243 22.67 -25.62 1.96
N ALA A 244 23.76 -26.01 2.62
CA ALA A 244 23.73 -26.98 3.71
C ALA A 244 22.87 -26.50 4.90
N LEU A 245 23.07 -25.25 5.33
CA LEU A 245 22.31 -24.66 6.45
C LEU A 245 20.82 -24.52 6.14
N LEU A 246 20.46 -24.01 4.96
CA LEU A 246 19.06 -23.88 4.52
C LEU A 246 18.34 -25.23 4.47
N ARG A 247 19.00 -26.27 3.93
CA ARG A 247 18.41 -27.61 3.82
C ARG A 247 18.23 -28.31 5.16
N ALA A 248 19.12 -28.05 6.12
CA ALA A 248 19.10 -28.65 7.45
C ALA A 248 18.24 -27.87 8.47
N HIS A 249 17.80 -26.65 8.15
CA HIS A 249 17.09 -25.79 9.10
C HIS A 249 15.70 -26.38 9.47
N PRO A 250 15.34 -26.50 10.76
CA PRO A 250 14.10 -27.17 11.19
C PRO A 250 12.83 -26.41 10.78
N ALA A 251 12.89 -25.10 10.67
CA ALA A 251 11.76 -24.24 10.26
C ALA A 251 11.72 -23.94 8.75
N LYS A 252 12.50 -24.65 7.92
CA LYS A 252 12.53 -24.39 6.46
C LYS A 252 11.14 -24.59 5.85
N THR A 253 10.87 -23.82 4.80
CA THR A 253 9.65 -23.92 4.00
C THR A 253 10.03 -24.19 2.54
N THR A 254 9.04 -24.47 1.67
CA THR A 254 9.25 -24.65 0.23
C THR A 254 10.06 -23.50 -0.39
N ALA A 255 9.81 -22.25 0.03
CA ALA A 255 10.57 -21.10 -0.45
C ALA A 255 12.08 -21.20 -0.14
N HIS A 256 12.44 -21.72 1.03
CA HIS A 256 13.83 -21.92 1.43
C HIS A 256 14.49 -23.09 0.67
N GLU A 257 13.73 -24.13 0.35
CA GLU A 257 14.21 -25.24 -0.49
C GLU A 257 14.49 -24.77 -1.92
N LEU A 258 13.61 -23.95 -2.49
CA LEU A 258 13.80 -23.34 -3.82
C LEU A 258 14.96 -22.34 -3.85
N LEU A 259 15.15 -21.58 -2.77
CA LEU A 259 16.31 -20.71 -2.59
C LEU A 259 17.62 -21.51 -2.58
N ALA A 260 17.66 -22.62 -1.83
CA ALA A 260 18.81 -23.51 -1.80
C ALA A 260 19.06 -24.17 -3.17
N LEU A 261 18.01 -24.54 -3.92
CA LEU A 261 18.13 -25.04 -5.29
C LEU A 261 18.74 -23.96 -6.21
N GLY A 262 18.26 -22.72 -6.14
CA GLY A 262 18.81 -21.61 -6.92
C GLY A 262 20.30 -21.39 -6.64
N LEU A 263 20.72 -21.43 -5.37
CA LEU A 263 22.13 -21.36 -5.00
C LEU A 263 22.94 -22.53 -5.56
N GLN A 264 22.40 -23.75 -5.52
CA GLN A 264 23.07 -24.95 -6.05
C GLN A 264 23.33 -24.80 -7.56
N LEU A 265 22.36 -24.28 -8.32
CA LEU A 265 22.52 -24.03 -9.75
C LEU A 265 23.62 -23.01 -10.07
N LEU A 266 23.92 -22.07 -9.16
CA LEU A 266 25.03 -21.14 -9.31
C LEU A 266 26.40 -21.76 -8.97
N VAL A 267 26.42 -22.75 -8.08
CA VAL A 267 27.67 -23.44 -7.68
C VAL A 267 28.09 -24.46 -8.74
N THR A 268 27.13 -25.18 -9.33
CA THR A 268 27.37 -26.26 -10.31
C THR A 268 26.52 -26.04 -11.58
N PRO A 269 26.79 -24.98 -12.37
CA PRO A 269 25.99 -24.65 -13.55
C PRO A 269 26.02 -25.75 -14.62
N GLU A 270 27.09 -26.52 -14.71
CA GLU A 270 27.25 -27.66 -15.64
C GLU A 270 26.26 -28.80 -15.36
N GLN A 271 25.76 -28.93 -14.12
CA GLN A 271 24.77 -29.94 -13.74
C GLN A 271 23.34 -29.42 -13.72
N ARG A 272 23.10 -28.22 -14.26
CA ARG A 272 21.79 -27.55 -14.19
C ARG A 272 20.62 -28.44 -14.61
N GLY A 273 20.74 -29.14 -15.73
CA GLY A 273 19.69 -30.02 -16.24
C GLY A 273 19.33 -31.13 -15.25
N VAL A 274 20.34 -31.88 -14.79
CA VAL A 274 20.18 -32.99 -13.84
C VAL A 274 19.54 -32.51 -12.54
N LEU A 275 20.04 -31.41 -11.98
CA LEU A 275 19.51 -30.85 -10.73
C LEU A 275 18.05 -30.42 -10.84
N LEU A 276 17.66 -29.85 -11.98
CA LEU A 276 16.27 -29.44 -12.23
C LEU A 276 15.35 -30.64 -12.49
N ASP A 277 15.85 -31.69 -13.13
CA ASP A 277 15.08 -32.90 -13.40
C ASP A 277 14.83 -33.69 -12.10
N ASP A 278 15.84 -33.79 -11.23
CA ASP A 278 15.72 -34.36 -9.89
C ASP A 278 14.72 -33.56 -9.04
N ALA A 279 14.82 -32.23 -9.04
CA ALA A 279 13.88 -31.36 -8.35
C ALA A 279 12.45 -31.52 -8.91
N ALA A 280 12.30 -31.61 -10.23
CA ALA A 280 11.00 -31.81 -10.86
C ALA A 280 10.36 -33.14 -10.47
N ALA A 281 11.14 -34.22 -10.39
CA ALA A 281 10.65 -35.51 -9.90
C ALA A 281 10.16 -35.41 -8.45
N GLN A 282 10.92 -34.72 -7.58
CA GLN A 282 10.54 -34.51 -6.18
C GLN A 282 9.25 -33.69 -6.04
N PHE A 283 9.20 -32.51 -6.65
CA PHE A 283 8.07 -31.57 -6.52
C PHE A 283 6.79 -32.06 -7.21
N LYS A 284 6.91 -32.91 -8.24
CA LYS A 284 5.76 -33.54 -8.89
C LYS A 284 4.99 -34.45 -7.92
N ALA A 285 5.67 -35.10 -6.98
CA ALA A 285 5.05 -35.94 -5.95
C ALA A 285 4.48 -35.15 -4.76
N SER A 286 4.78 -33.85 -4.66
CA SER A 286 4.31 -33.00 -3.57
C SER A 286 2.85 -32.59 -3.71
N ASP A 287 2.34 -31.96 -2.64
CA ASP A 287 1.00 -31.38 -2.60
C ASP A 287 0.84 -30.22 -3.61
N ALA A 288 -0.42 -29.82 -3.77
CA ALA A 288 -0.88 -28.79 -4.68
C ALA A 288 -0.19 -27.42 -4.54
N GLU A 289 0.08 -26.97 -3.31
CA GLU A 289 0.63 -25.65 -2.99
C GLU A 289 2.13 -25.65 -3.24
N THR A 290 2.81 -26.69 -2.78
CA THR A 290 4.25 -26.90 -3.01
C THR A 290 4.58 -27.02 -4.51
N ARG A 291 3.76 -27.75 -5.27
CA ARG A 291 3.92 -27.88 -6.73
C ARG A 291 3.74 -26.54 -7.45
N LEU A 292 2.77 -25.72 -7.02
CA LEU A 292 2.57 -24.37 -7.56
C LEU A 292 3.79 -23.49 -7.30
N ALA A 293 4.32 -23.50 -6.07
CA ALA A 293 5.49 -22.69 -5.71
C ALA A 293 6.69 -23.02 -6.60
N PHE A 294 6.93 -24.31 -6.88
CA PHE A 294 7.99 -24.73 -7.79
C PHE A 294 7.71 -24.31 -9.25
N ALA A 295 6.48 -24.44 -9.73
CA ALA A 295 6.09 -24.00 -11.07
C ALA A 295 6.33 -22.49 -11.29
N VAL A 296 5.97 -21.65 -10.32
CA VAL A 296 6.24 -20.21 -10.36
C VAL A 296 7.74 -19.94 -10.39
N TRP A 297 8.52 -20.66 -9.57
CA TRP A 297 9.97 -20.53 -9.54
C TRP A 297 10.62 -20.97 -10.86
N LEU A 298 10.14 -22.04 -11.50
CA LEU A 298 10.61 -22.48 -12.81
C LEU A 298 10.38 -21.39 -13.87
N ASN A 299 9.19 -20.78 -13.91
CA ASN A 299 8.89 -19.68 -14.83
C ASN A 299 9.82 -18.47 -14.61
N GLN A 300 10.07 -18.09 -13.35
CA GLN A 300 11.01 -17.00 -13.01
C GLN A 300 12.44 -17.30 -13.45
N ASN A 301 12.83 -18.58 -13.48
CA ASN A 301 14.15 -19.04 -13.91
C ASN A 301 14.19 -19.44 -15.40
N SER A 302 13.16 -19.08 -16.18
CA SER A 302 13.02 -19.39 -17.62
C SER A 302 12.92 -20.88 -17.96
N GLU A 303 12.61 -21.73 -17.00
CA GLU A 303 12.42 -23.18 -17.16
C GLU A 303 10.96 -23.54 -17.51
N CYS A 304 10.38 -22.79 -18.46
CA CYS A 304 8.95 -22.82 -18.75
C CYS A 304 8.46 -24.17 -19.29
N ASN A 305 9.29 -24.92 -20.04
CA ASN A 305 8.92 -26.26 -20.51
C ASN A 305 8.68 -27.23 -19.34
N ARG A 306 9.54 -27.18 -18.31
CA ARG A 306 9.38 -28.00 -17.09
C ARG A 306 8.12 -27.61 -16.32
N THR A 307 7.72 -26.34 -16.35
CA THR A 307 6.44 -25.90 -15.80
C THR A 307 5.26 -26.57 -16.50
N LEU A 308 5.27 -26.67 -17.83
CA LEU A 308 4.19 -27.29 -18.60
C LEU A 308 4.10 -28.81 -18.33
N GLU A 309 5.23 -29.48 -18.08
CA GLU A 309 5.28 -30.89 -17.69
C GLU A 309 4.82 -31.11 -16.24
N LEU A 310 5.20 -30.21 -15.34
CA LEU A 310 4.85 -30.25 -13.92
C LEU A 310 3.37 -29.96 -13.70
N LEU A 311 2.81 -29.03 -14.47
CA LEU A 311 1.41 -28.61 -14.46
C LEU A 311 0.77 -28.84 -15.83
N PRO A 312 0.45 -30.10 -16.20
CA PRO A 312 -0.20 -30.40 -17.47
C PRO A 312 -1.54 -29.68 -17.59
N LEU A 313 -1.90 -29.28 -18.81
CA LEU A 313 -3.12 -28.49 -19.08
C LEU A 313 -4.39 -29.13 -18.48
N ALA A 314 -4.51 -30.46 -18.50
CA ALA A 314 -5.66 -31.17 -17.95
C ALA A 314 -5.83 -30.99 -16.44
N GLU A 315 -4.73 -30.84 -15.69
CA GLU A 315 -4.77 -30.49 -14.27
C GLU A 315 -4.94 -28.99 -14.07
N ALA A 316 -4.25 -28.19 -14.88
CA ALA A 316 -4.32 -26.74 -14.81
C ALA A 316 -5.74 -26.20 -15.01
N LEU A 317 -6.54 -26.80 -15.89
CA LEU A 317 -7.94 -26.40 -16.09
C LEU A 317 -8.85 -26.64 -14.87
N LYS A 318 -8.41 -27.46 -13.90
CA LYS A 318 -9.18 -27.73 -12.68
C LYS A 318 -8.93 -26.71 -11.56
N ARG A 319 -7.87 -25.90 -11.66
CA ARG A 319 -7.46 -24.97 -10.59
C ARG A 319 -6.91 -23.66 -11.16
N LYS A 320 -7.50 -22.54 -10.74
CA LYS A 320 -7.18 -21.20 -11.27
C LYS A 320 -5.70 -20.83 -11.16
N ASP A 321 -5.08 -21.08 -10.03
CA ASP A 321 -3.66 -20.84 -9.77
C ASP A 321 -2.73 -21.69 -10.66
N PHE A 322 -3.00 -22.99 -10.82
CA PHE A 322 -2.25 -23.83 -11.78
C PHE A 322 -2.42 -23.33 -13.22
N PHE A 323 -3.64 -22.96 -13.60
CA PHE A 323 -3.92 -22.40 -14.92
C PHE A 323 -3.09 -21.14 -15.20
N LEU A 324 -3.01 -20.22 -14.23
CA LEU A 324 -2.23 -18.99 -14.39
C LEU A 324 -0.74 -19.29 -14.59
N SER A 325 -0.13 -20.17 -13.78
CA SER A 325 1.28 -20.55 -13.98
C SER A 325 1.54 -21.28 -15.30
N HIS A 326 0.59 -22.11 -15.76
CA HIS A 326 0.67 -22.76 -17.08
C HIS A 326 0.56 -21.74 -18.22
N ALA A 327 -0.38 -20.80 -18.12
CA ALA A 327 -0.55 -19.73 -19.10
C ALA A 327 0.67 -18.81 -19.18
N ASP A 328 1.27 -18.46 -18.03
CA ASP A 328 2.51 -17.69 -17.96
C ASP A 328 3.68 -18.43 -18.64
N ALA A 329 3.78 -19.75 -18.48
CA ALA A 329 4.79 -20.56 -19.15
C ALA A 329 4.61 -20.57 -20.68
N LEU A 330 3.38 -20.76 -21.17
CA LEU A 330 3.07 -20.67 -22.60
C LEU A 330 3.40 -19.29 -23.18
N ALA A 331 3.03 -18.23 -22.46
CA ALA A 331 3.30 -16.85 -22.84
C ALA A 331 4.81 -16.57 -22.91
N ALA A 332 5.59 -17.02 -21.91
CA ALA A 332 7.04 -16.84 -21.88
C ALA A 332 7.76 -17.62 -23.00
N LEU A 333 7.20 -18.75 -23.45
CA LEU A 333 7.68 -19.51 -24.61
C LEU A 333 7.20 -18.95 -25.96
N GLY A 334 6.40 -17.88 -25.97
CA GLY A 334 5.82 -17.32 -27.19
C GLY A 334 4.76 -18.21 -27.84
N GLN A 335 4.21 -19.19 -27.12
CA GLN A 335 3.21 -20.13 -27.63
C GLN A 335 1.79 -19.53 -27.60
N TRP A 336 1.64 -18.35 -28.20
CA TRP A 336 0.39 -17.57 -28.19
C TRP A 336 -0.76 -18.26 -28.92
N ASP A 337 -0.50 -18.99 -30.01
CA ASP A 337 -1.52 -19.79 -30.71
C ASP A 337 -2.10 -20.91 -29.82
N ALA A 338 -1.25 -21.59 -29.06
CA ALA A 338 -1.70 -22.63 -28.14
C ALA A 338 -2.55 -22.04 -27.01
N LEU A 339 -2.10 -20.90 -26.45
CA LEU A 339 -2.82 -20.20 -25.40
C LEU A 339 -4.18 -19.68 -25.90
N LYS A 340 -4.23 -19.10 -27.10
CA LYS A 340 -5.48 -18.66 -27.75
C LYS A 340 -6.46 -19.82 -27.90
N LYS A 341 -6.03 -20.96 -28.44
CA LYS A 341 -6.88 -22.16 -28.59
C LYS A 341 -7.47 -22.64 -27.26
N ILE A 342 -6.71 -22.55 -26.17
CA ILE A 342 -7.22 -22.91 -24.84
C ILE A 342 -8.39 -22.01 -24.45
N PHE A 343 -8.26 -20.70 -24.65
CA PHE A 343 -9.33 -19.73 -24.36
C PHE A 343 -10.53 -19.83 -25.31
N GLU A 344 -10.38 -20.36 -26.52
CA GLU A 344 -11.49 -20.55 -27.47
C GLU A 344 -12.25 -21.86 -27.24
N THR A 345 -11.53 -22.95 -26.94
CA THR A 345 -12.07 -24.32 -27.01
C THR A 345 -12.35 -24.96 -25.67
N LYS A 346 -11.81 -24.42 -24.56
CA LYS A 346 -11.92 -25.02 -23.23
C LYS A 346 -12.53 -24.04 -22.23
N GLN A 347 -13.37 -24.57 -21.33
CA GLN A 347 -13.81 -23.80 -20.18
C GLN A 347 -12.62 -23.59 -19.25
N THR A 348 -12.07 -22.38 -19.25
CA THR A 348 -10.99 -21.98 -18.35
C THR A 348 -11.55 -21.75 -16.94
N PRO A 349 -10.77 -22.00 -15.87
CA PRO A 349 -11.18 -21.72 -14.50
C PRO A 349 -11.15 -20.21 -14.15
N LEU A 350 -10.97 -19.35 -15.15
CA LEU A 350 -10.96 -17.90 -15.00
C LEU A 350 -12.35 -17.32 -15.22
N GLU A 351 -12.68 -16.33 -14.39
CA GLU A 351 -13.82 -15.46 -14.58
C GLU A 351 -13.69 -14.71 -15.92
N GLN A 352 -14.83 -14.43 -16.54
CA GLN A 352 -14.90 -13.91 -17.91
C GLN A 352 -14.02 -12.67 -18.15
N PRO A 353 -14.00 -11.62 -17.30
CA PRO A 353 -13.17 -10.45 -17.54
C PRO A 353 -11.67 -10.77 -17.68
N TYR A 354 -11.18 -11.70 -16.86
CA TYR A 354 -9.78 -12.13 -16.90
C TYR A 354 -9.51 -12.92 -18.17
N ALA A 355 -10.39 -13.86 -18.53
CA ALA A 355 -10.27 -14.63 -19.77
C ALA A 355 -10.25 -13.72 -21.01
N GLU A 356 -11.11 -12.70 -21.07
CA GLU A 356 -11.10 -11.71 -22.15
C GLU A 356 -9.78 -10.92 -22.22
N ALA A 357 -9.23 -10.50 -21.08
CA ALA A 357 -7.93 -9.82 -21.05
C ALA A 357 -6.78 -10.70 -21.58
N PHE A 358 -6.78 -12.00 -21.26
CA PHE A 358 -5.80 -12.93 -21.82
C PHE A 358 -6.01 -13.18 -23.32
N ARG A 359 -7.25 -13.29 -23.80
CA ARG A 359 -7.55 -13.35 -25.24
C ARG A 359 -7.04 -12.10 -25.97
N ALA A 360 -7.29 -10.93 -25.39
CA ALA A 360 -6.81 -9.66 -25.93
C ALA A 360 -5.28 -9.65 -26.09
N ARG A 361 -4.55 -10.11 -25.07
CA ARG A 361 -3.10 -10.24 -25.13
C ARG A 361 -2.66 -11.23 -26.20
N CYS A 362 -3.29 -12.40 -26.31
CA CYS A 362 -2.96 -13.37 -27.36
C CYS A 362 -3.14 -12.76 -28.75
N GLU A 363 -4.25 -12.07 -29.01
CA GLU A 363 -4.49 -11.41 -30.31
C GLU A 363 -3.46 -10.31 -30.59
N LYS A 364 -3.07 -9.53 -29.58
CA LYS A 364 -2.04 -8.51 -29.73
C LYS A 364 -0.70 -9.12 -30.17
N GLU A 365 -0.26 -10.17 -29.48
CA GLU A 365 1.01 -10.84 -29.77
C GLU A 365 1.00 -11.55 -31.12
N LEU A 366 -0.18 -12.03 -31.55
CA LEU A 366 -0.43 -12.55 -32.90
C LEU A 366 -0.70 -11.45 -33.95
N ARG A 367 -0.46 -10.17 -33.61
CA ARG A 367 -0.58 -8.99 -34.49
C ARG A 367 -2.00 -8.67 -34.99
N ASN A 368 -3.03 -9.13 -34.28
CA ASN A 368 -4.44 -8.85 -34.56
C ASN A 368 -4.98 -7.72 -33.67
N GLY A 369 -4.46 -6.49 -33.81
CA GLY A 369 -4.77 -5.36 -32.93
C GLY A 369 -6.27 -5.02 -32.81
N ALA A 370 -7.05 -5.19 -33.88
CA ALA A 370 -8.50 -4.92 -33.86
C ALA A 370 -9.26 -5.89 -32.95
N LEU A 371 -8.93 -7.18 -32.99
CA LEU A 371 -9.52 -8.19 -32.10
C LEU A 371 -9.01 -8.02 -30.67
N ALA A 372 -7.75 -7.67 -30.49
CA ALA A 372 -7.20 -7.36 -29.17
C ALA A 372 -7.99 -6.25 -28.47
N ASP A 373 -8.24 -5.12 -29.15
CA ASP A 373 -9.03 -4.03 -28.56
C ASP A 373 -10.49 -4.42 -28.33
N LEU A 374 -11.09 -5.27 -29.18
CA LEU A 374 -12.44 -5.82 -28.94
C LEU A 374 -12.50 -6.59 -27.61
N HIS A 375 -11.55 -7.51 -27.40
CA HIS A 375 -11.48 -8.31 -26.18
C HIS A 375 -11.21 -7.46 -24.95
N TRP A 376 -10.32 -6.47 -25.03
CA TRP A 376 -10.10 -5.52 -23.93
C TRP A 376 -11.36 -4.73 -23.56
N ARG A 377 -12.08 -4.20 -24.56
CA ARG A 377 -13.37 -3.53 -24.32
C ARG A 377 -14.37 -4.47 -23.67
N GLN A 378 -14.41 -5.73 -24.08
CA GLN A 378 -15.28 -6.72 -23.46
C GLN A 378 -14.90 -7.00 -22.00
N ALA A 379 -13.60 -7.17 -21.72
CA ALA A 379 -13.09 -7.39 -20.37
C ALA A 379 -13.53 -6.27 -19.41
N VAL A 380 -13.34 -5.00 -19.80
CA VAL A 380 -13.72 -3.84 -18.99
C VAL A 380 -15.24 -3.75 -18.81
N ARG A 381 -16.03 -3.97 -19.88
CA ARG A 381 -17.50 -3.95 -19.80
C ARG A 381 -18.04 -5.01 -18.84
N THR A 382 -17.51 -6.24 -18.90
CA THR A 382 -17.97 -7.30 -17.99
C THR A 382 -17.59 -7.02 -16.52
N ALA A 383 -16.51 -6.28 -16.28
CA ALA A 383 -16.07 -5.89 -14.94
C ALA A 383 -16.66 -4.58 -14.42
N GLU A 384 -17.51 -3.86 -15.17
CA GLU A 384 -17.89 -2.46 -14.91
C GLU A 384 -18.44 -2.16 -13.50
N ARG A 385 -19.00 -3.16 -12.80
CA ARG A 385 -19.54 -3.02 -11.44
C ARG A 385 -18.72 -3.74 -10.37
N ASN A 386 -17.54 -4.24 -10.72
CA ASN A 386 -16.67 -4.97 -9.80
C ASN A 386 -15.32 -4.24 -9.64
N PRO A 387 -15.13 -3.48 -8.55
CA PRO A 387 -13.91 -2.72 -8.29
C PRO A 387 -12.63 -3.57 -8.32
N GLU A 388 -12.67 -4.80 -7.80
CA GLU A 388 -11.50 -5.68 -7.73
C GLU A 388 -11.05 -6.10 -9.13
N GLN A 389 -12.02 -6.48 -9.98
CA GLN A 389 -11.76 -6.86 -11.37
C GLN A 389 -11.24 -5.68 -12.19
N LEU A 390 -11.80 -4.49 -12.02
CA LEU A 390 -11.35 -3.29 -12.72
C LEU A 390 -9.92 -2.88 -12.33
N MET A 391 -9.58 -2.99 -11.04
CA MET A 391 -8.22 -2.73 -10.56
C MET A 391 -7.21 -3.72 -11.14
N TRP A 392 -7.58 -5.01 -11.17
CA TRP A 392 -6.75 -6.03 -11.80
C TRP A 392 -6.56 -5.76 -13.29
N LEU A 393 -7.64 -5.44 -14.02
CA LEU A 393 -7.60 -5.15 -15.46
C LEU A 393 -6.73 -3.93 -15.76
N ALA A 394 -6.84 -2.87 -14.96
CA ALA A 394 -6.01 -1.69 -15.11
C ALA A 394 -4.51 -2.02 -14.95
N SER A 395 -4.19 -2.77 -13.89
CA SER A 395 -2.81 -3.17 -13.58
C SER A 395 -2.24 -4.12 -14.63
N TYR A 396 -3.06 -5.05 -15.13
CA TYR A 396 -2.66 -6.01 -16.14
C TYR A 396 -2.49 -5.35 -17.52
N ALA A 397 -3.41 -4.46 -17.92
CA ALA A 397 -3.29 -3.68 -19.15
C ALA A 397 -2.04 -2.79 -19.12
N GLU A 398 -1.77 -2.12 -18.00
CA GLU A 398 -0.54 -1.32 -17.83
C GLU A 398 0.73 -2.15 -18.05
N LYS A 399 0.81 -3.36 -17.46
CA LYS A 399 1.94 -4.28 -17.66
C LYS A 399 2.09 -4.73 -19.11
N CYS A 400 1.00 -4.83 -19.85
CA CYS A 400 0.98 -5.18 -21.27
C CYS A 400 1.20 -3.96 -22.19
N ALA A 401 1.53 -2.78 -21.63
CA ALA A 401 1.63 -1.51 -22.34
C ALA A 401 0.33 -1.11 -23.09
N GLU A 402 -0.82 -1.50 -22.56
CA GLU A 402 -2.17 -1.17 -23.06
C GLU A 402 -2.75 0.01 -22.27
N PHE A 403 -2.11 1.17 -22.40
CA PHE A 403 -2.38 2.33 -21.54
C PHE A 403 -3.81 2.88 -21.70
N ASP A 404 -4.37 2.91 -22.90
CA ASP A 404 -5.76 3.36 -23.10
C ASP A 404 -6.76 2.43 -22.42
N THR A 405 -6.51 1.12 -22.45
CA THR A 405 -7.33 0.15 -21.70
C THR A 405 -7.17 0.32 -20.20
N ALA A 406 -5.96 0.53 -19.70
CA ALA A 406 -5.73 0.81 -18.29
C ALA A 406 -6.49 2.07 -17.84
N LYS A 407 -6.44 3.16 -18.62
CA LYS A 407 -7.20 4.39 -18.37
C LYS A 407 -8.72 4.12 -18.37
N ARG A 408 -9.25 3.38 -19.35
CA ARG A 408 -10.68 3.00 -19.40
C ARG A 408 -11.11 2.21 -18.16
N ALA A 409 -10.34 1.21 -17.75
CA ALA A 409 -10.64 0.42 -16.56
C ALA A 409 -10.64 1.27 -15.27
N LEU A 410 -9.67 2.19 -15.13
CA LEU A 410 -9.62 3.12 -13.99
C LEU A 410 -10.78 4.12 -13.99
N ARG A 411 -11.21 4.60 -15.17
CA ARG A 411 -12.41 5.44 -15.31
C ARG A 411 -13.68 4.71 -14.86
N SER A 412 -13.85 3.44 -15.27
CA SER A 412 -14.94 2.60 -14.75
C SER A 412 -14.84 2.37 -13.25
N LEU A 413 -13.63 2.16 -12.72
CA LEU A 413 -13.40 1.99 -11.29
C LEU A 413 -13.83 3.23 -10.49
N ILE A 414 -13.44 4.42 -10.95
CA ILE A 414 -13.83 5.71 -10.35
C ILE A 414 -15.35 5.83 -10.25
N ALA A 415 -16.08 5.35 -11.27
CA ALA A 415 -17.53 5.46 -11.32
C ALA A 415 -18.26 4.51 -10.33
N CYS A 416 -17.62 3.45 -9.84
CA CYS A 416 -18.27 2.43 -9.02
C CYS A 416 -17.78 2.36 -7.55
N VAL A 417 -16.81 3.18 -7.14
CA VAL A 417 -16.28 3.19 -5.76
C VAL A 417 -16.73 4.41 -4.96
N GLU A 418 -16.91 4.25 -3.65
CA GLU A 418 -17.28 5.34 -2.75
C GLU A 418 -16.15 6.37 -2.58
N ASN A 419 -14.89 5.92 -2.50
CA ASN A 419 -13.73 6.78 -2.40
C ASN A 419 -12.88 6.67 -3.69
N PRO A 420 -13.09 7.53 -4.69
CA PRO A 420 -12.42 7.42 -5.98
C PRO A 420 -11.00 7.98 -5.98
N ARG A 421 -10.56 8.67 -4.91
CA ARG A 421 -9.28 9.37 -4.87
C ARG A 421 -8.06 8.48 -5.23
N PRO A 422 -7.93 7.25 -4.70
CA PRO A 422 -6.82 6.37 -5.07
C PRO A 422 -6.85 5.96 -6.55
N ALA A 423 -8.04 5.76 -7.13
CA ALA A 423 -8.20 5.41 -8.54
C ALA A 423 -7.84 6.58 -9.46
N PHE A 424 -8.16 7.82 -9.06
CA PHE A 424 -7.70 9.03 -9.74
C PHE A 424 -6.18 9.17 -9.71
N GLN A 425 -5.52 8.93 -8.58
CA GLN A 425 -4.05 8.98 -8.48
C GLN A 425 -3.36 7.95 -9.39
N LEU A 426 -3.93 6.74 -9.49
CA LEU A 426 -3.44 5.75 -10.44
C LEU A 426 -3.65 6.19 -11.89
N LEU A 427 -4.80 6.79 -12.19
CA LEU A 427 -5.13 7.30 -13.52
C LEU A 427 -4.21 8.45 -13.92
N GLU A 428 -3.90 9.35 -12.99
CA GLU A 428 -2.93 10.44 -13.13
C GLU A 428 -1.57 9.88 -13.51
N ARG A 429 -1.02 8.94 -12.73
CA ARG A 429 0.28 8.28 -13.01
C ARG A 429 0.32 7.62 -14.39
N VAL A 430 -0.75 6.92 -14.79
CA VAL A 430 -0.82 6.26 -16.10
C VAL A 430 -0.88 7.29 -17.23
N THR A 431 -1.67 8.35 -17.06
CA THR A 431 -1.82 9.44 -18.04
C THR A 431 -0.54 10.27 -18.15
N GLU A 432 0.16 10.48 -17.04
CA GLU A 432 1.43 11.18 -17.01
C GLU A 432 2.49 10.45 -17.85
N ARG A 433 2.55 9.12 -17.74
CA ARG A 433 3.52 8.28 -18.46
C ARG A 433 3.19 8.07 -19.94
N ALA A 434 1.92 7.98 -20.31
CA ALA A 434 1.51 7.49 -21.62
C ALA A 434 0.43 8.34 -22.33
N GLY A 435 0.08 9.51 -21.79
CA GLY A 435 -0.90 10.42 -22.36
C GLY A 435 -0.28 11.74 -22.83
N PRO A 436 -0.91 12.42 -23.81
CA PRO A 436 -0.54 13.78 -24.19
C PRO A 436 -0.77 14.76 -23.02
N THR A 437 0.00 15.84 -22.99
CA THR A 437 -0.06 16.87 -21.94
C THR A 437 -1.48 17.45 -21.77
N ALA A 438 -2.25 17.58 -22.86
CA ALA A 438 -3.64 18.01 -22.82
C ALA A 438 -4.57 17.04 -22.07
N GLU A 439 -4.39 15.72 -22.23
CA GLU A 439 -5.19 14.73 -21.52
C GLU A 439 -4.89 14.76 -20.01
N LEU A 440 -3.62 14.90 -19.63
CA LEU A 440 -3.24 15.07 -18.22
C LEU A 440 -3.82 16.36 -17.62
N ARG A 441 -3.80 17.46 -18.38
CA ARG A 441 -4.43 18.73 -17.98
C ARG A 441 -5.90 18.54 -17.68
N ASP A 442 -6.65 17.88 -18.56
CA ASP A 442 -8.10 17.69 -18.38
C ASP A 442 -8.41 16.83 -17.16
N LEU A 443 -7.61 15.78 -16.93
CA LEU A 443 -7.71 14.96 -15.74
C LEU A 443 -7.43 15.78 -14.46
N LEU A 444 -6.33 16.54 -14.44
CA LEU A 444 -5.99 17.38 -13.29
C LEU A 444 -7.04 18.48 -13.05
N GLY A 445 -7.67 19.00 -14.10
CA GLY A 445 -8.80 19.93 -13.98
C GLY A 445 -10.01 19.29 -13.31
N GLU A 446 -10.34 18.04 -13.65
CA GLU A 446 -11.38 17.27 -12.95
C GLU A 446 -11.03 17.05 -11.48
N MET A 447 -9.77 16.69 -11.19
CA MET A 447 -9.30 16.47 -9.82
C MET A 447 -9.30 17.76 -8.99
N ALA A 448 -8.85 18.88 -9.56
CA ALA A 448 -8.87 20.19 -8.94
C ALA A 448 -10.31 20.65 -8.63
N ASN A 449 -11.26 20.42 -9.54
CA ASN A 449 -12.67 20.73 -9.30
C ASN A 449 -13.29 19.85 -8.21
N ARG A 450 -12.88 18.58 -8.11
CA ARG A 450 -13.39 17.64 -7.11
C ARG A 450 -12.78 17.86 -5.72
N TRP A 451 -11.52 18.30 -5.65
CA TRP A 451 -10.82 18.62 -4.40
C TRP A 451 -10.29 20.06 -4.42
N PRO A 452 -11.19 21.06 -4.29
CA PRO A 452 -10.82 22.47 -4.40
C PRO A 452 -9.81 22.93 -3.34
N ASP A 453 -9.84 22.31 -2.16
CA ASP A 453 -8.93 22.63 -1.04
C ASP A 453 -7.52 22.02 -1.21
N ASP A 454 -7.30 21.18 -2.22
CA ASP A 454 -6.01 20.54 -2.47
C ASP A 454 -5.11 21.44 -3.31
N ALA A 455 -4.23 22.17 -2.62
CA ALA A 455 -3.27 23.08 -3.24
C ALA A 455 -2.39 22.42 -4.32
N ALA A 456 -2.10 21.12 -4.22
CA ALA A 456 -1.28 20.43 -5.22
C ALA A 456 -2.05 20.32 -6.55
N TYR A 457 -3.29 19.82 -6.53
CA TYR A 457 -4.09 19.73 -7.76
C TYR A 457 -4.42 21.09 -8.36
N GLN A 458 -4.66 22.12 -7.53
CA GLN A 458 -4.83 23.50 -8.02
C GLN A 458 -3.58 24.01 -8.71
N ASN A 459 -2.40 23.76 -8.13
CA ASN A 459 -1.12 24.16 -8.72
C ASN A 459 -0.84 23.41 -10.02
N ASP A 460 -0.99 22.09 -10.04
CA ASP A 460 -0.58 21.27 -11.18
C ASP A 460 -1.50 21.48 -12.38
N PHE A 461 -2.80 21.72 -12.15
CA PHE A 461 -3.72 22.16 -13.18
C PHE A 461 -3.36 23.55 -13.72
N ALA A 462 -3.05 24.52 -12.85
CA ALA A 462 -2.60 25.85 -13.26
C ALA A 462 -1.27 25.78 -14.03
N TYR A 463 -0.36 24.89 -13.65
CA TYR A 463 0.91 24.65 -14.32
C TYR A 463 0.69 24.16 -15.74
N LEU A 464 -0.12 23.13 -15.95
CA LEU A 464 -0.39 22.62 -17.29
C LEU A 464 -1.18 23.61 -18.16
N ASN A 465 -2.05 24.42 -17.56
CA ASN A 465 -2.70 25.53 -18.26
C ASN A 465 -1.68 26.55 -18.77
N ALA A 466 -0.75 26.99 -17.92
CA ALA A 466 0.31 27.91 -18.34
C ALA A 466 1.26 27.25 -19.37
N LEU A 467 1.62 25.99 -19.17
CA LEU A 467 2.52 25.25 -20.08
C LEU A 467 1.93 25.15 -21.50
N LEU A 468 0.66 24.78 -21.60
CA LEU A 468 -0.10 24.66 -22.86
C LEU A 468 -0.59 26.01 -23.41
N ASN A 469 -0.28 27.12 -22.74
CA ASN A 469 -0.75 28.46 -23.09
C ASN A 469 -2.29 28.57 -23.16
N THR A 470 -3.00 27.83 -22.30
CA THR A 470 -4.46 27.83 -22.20
C THR A 470 -4.90 28.38 -20.85
N GLY A 471 -5.72 29.44 -20.83
CA GLY A 471 -6.23 29.99 -19.56
C GLY A 471 -5.15 30.61 -18.66
N VAL A 472 -4.09 31.16 -19.25
CA VAL A 472 -2.89 31.67 -18.54
C VAL A 472 -3.22 32.71 -17.47
N ALA A 473 -4.21 33.58 -17.71
CA ALA A 473 -4.63 34.58 -16.71
C ALA A 473 -5.19 33.92 -15.44
N ALA A 474 -6.04 32.91 -15.58
CA ALA A 474 -6.58 32.15 -14.45
C ALA A 474 -5.47 31.34 -13.75
N ALA A 475 -4.53 30.77 -14.51
CA ALA A 475 -3.37 30.08 -13.95
C ALA A 475 -2.51 31.02 -13.09
N ALA A 476 -2.25 32.25 -13.54
CA ALA A 476 -1.52 33.27 -12.78
C ALA A 476 -2.26 33.63 -11.48
N GLU A 477 -3.58 33.83 -11.53
CA GLU A 477 -4.39 34.14 -10.37
C GLU A 477 -4.35 33.01 -9.32
N THR A 478 -4.56 31.76 -9.75
CA THR A 478 -4.50 30.59 -8.88
C THR A 478 -3.11 30.43 -8.26
N ALA A 479 -2.06 30.50 -9.06
CA ALA A 479 -0.68 30.37 -8.57
C ALA A 479 -0.32 31.50 -7.59
N GLY A 480 -0.75 32.73 -7.86
CA GLY A 480 -0.57 33.87 -6.95
C GLY A 480 -1.20 33.64 -5.58
N LYS A 481 -2.42 33.10 -5.54
CA LYS A 481 -3.11 32.71 -4.30
C LYS A 481 -2.38 31.60 -3.54
N LEU A 482 -1.73 30.66 -4.23
CA LEU A 482 -1.01 29.54 -3.63
C LEU A 482 0.41 29.90 -3.12
N VAL A 483 1.06 30.90 -3.72
CA VAL A 483 2.39 31.38 -3.26
C VAL A 483 2.29 32.14 -1.94
N GLY A 484 1.24 32.93 -1.73
CA GLY A 484 1.04 33.71 -0.51
C GLY A 484 1.19 32.93 0.80
N PRO A 485 0.40 31.85 1.03
CA PRO A 485 0.44 31.07 2.28
C PRO A 485 1.65 30.13 2.40
N ARG A 486 2.31 29.77 1.30
CA ARG A 486 3.49 28.88 1.28
C ARG A 486 4.59 29.44 0.38
N PRO A 487 5.22 30.55 0.78
CA PRO A 487 6.19 31.25 -0.06
C PRO A 487 7.50 30.46 -0.29
N GLU A 488 7.74 29.37 0.44
CA GLU A 488 8.86 28.46 0.27
C GLU A 488 8.62 27.38 -0.79
N ASN A 489 7.38 27.17 -1.23
CA ASN A 489 7.07 26.11 -2.18
C ASN A 489 7.51 26.50 -3.60
N LEU A 490 8.57 25.84 -4.08
CA LEU A 490 9.15 26.09 -5.40
C LEU A 490 8.18 25.75 -6.55
N ALA A 491 7.30 24.77 -6.40
CA ALA A 491 6.34 24.40 -7.43
C ALA A 491 5.33 25.54 -7.67
N HIS A 492 4.78 26.12 -6.60
CA HIS A 492 3.84 27.25 -6.71
C HIS A 492 4.47 28.46 -7.40
N ARG A 493 5.72 28.78 -7.04
CA ARG A 493 6.46 29.88 -7.66
C ARG A 493 6.80 29.62 -9.12
N THR A 494 7.12 28.37 -9.44
CA THR A 494 7.40 27.95 -10.82
C THR A 494 6.16 28.11 -11.69
N THR A 495 4.98 27.70 -11.20
CA THR A 495 3.71 27.91 -11.90
C THR A 495 3.42 29.39 -12.10
N LEU A 496 3.60 30.22 -11.07
CA LEU A 496 3.41 31.67 -11.18
C LEU A 496 4.38 32.30 -12.19
N ALA A 497 5.67 31.92 -12.12
CA ALA A 497 6.69 32.38 -13.06
C ALA A 497 6.37 32.00 -14.50
N LEU A 498 5.96 30.74 -14.73
CA LEU A 498 5.56 30.27 -16.05
C LEU A 498 4.35 31.03 -16.59
N ALA A 499 3.37 31.33 -15.73
CA ALA A 499 2.19 32.10 -16.14
C ALA A 499 2.57 33.54 -16.53
N HIS A 500 3.40 34.23 -15.75
CA HIS A 500 3.93 35.57 -16.11
C HIS A 500 4.77 35.52 -17.40
N TYR A 501 5.63 34.51 -17.55
CA TYR A 501 6.44 34.30 -18.74
C TYR A 501 5.57 34.19 -20.01
N ARG A 502 4.47 33.43 -19.93
CA ARG A 502 3.51 33.26 -21.04
C ARG A 502 2.68 34.52 -21.32
N GLN A 503 2.51 35.39 -20.34
CA GLN A 503 1.89 36.71 -20.51
C GLN A 503 2.85 37.77 -21.09
N GLY A 504 4.15 37.44 -21.25
CA GLY A 504 5.18 38.38 -21.67
C GLY A 504 5.71 39.28 -20.54
N ASP A 505 5.28 39.06 -19.30
CA ASP A 505 5.79 39.76 -18.11
C ASP A 505 7.05 39.06 -17.59
N TYR A 506 8.15 39.19 -18.33
CA TYR A 506 9.42 38.56 -17.96
C TYR A 506 10.00 39.07 -16.63
N PRO A 507 9.96 40.38 -16.31
CA PRO A 507 10.38 40.87 -15.00
C PRO A 507 9.55 40.29 -13.85
N GLY A 508 8.22 40.18 -14.03
CA GLY A 508 7.33 39.53 -13.07
C GLY A 508 7.64 38.04 -12.91
N ALA A 509 7.95 37.34 -14.00
CA ALA A 509 8.35 35.94 -13.97
C ALA A 509 9.64 35.72 -13.16
N LEU A 510 10.64 36.58 -13.31
CA LEU A 510 11.87 36.51 -12.51
C LEU A 510 11.60 36.87 -11.04
N LYS A 511 10.77 37.90 -10.80
CA LYS A 511 10.36 38.32 -9.46
C LYS A 511 9.62 37.22 -8.69
N ALA A 512 8.89 36.33 -9.37
CA ALA A 512 8.24 35.18 -8.73
C ALA A 512 9.20 34.23 -8.01
N TYR A 513 10.48 34.19 -8.41
CA TYR A 513 11.55 33.46 -7.69
C TYR A 513 12.30 34.33 -6.67
N GLY A 514 12.09 35.65 -6.70
CA GLY A 514 12.83 36.61 -5.89
C GLY A 514 12.64 36.46 -4.37
N GLY A 515 13.67 36.90 -3.64
CA GLY A 515 13.68 36.98 -2.17
C GLY A 515 14.10 35.69 -1.45
N ARG A 516 14.55 34.65 -2.17
CA ARG A 516 15.08 33.39 -1.61
C ARG A 516 16.08 32.71 -2.54
N ASP A 517 16.98 31.93 -1.95
CA ASP A 517 17.85 31.00 -2.67
C ASP A 517 17.22 29.60 -2.67
N PHE A 518 17.01 29.04 -3.86
CA PHE A 518 16.49 27.68 -4.05
C PHE A 518 17.64 26.73 -4.38
N ASN A 519 17.55 25.50 -3.88
CA ASN A 519 18.46 24.42 -4.26
C ASN A 519 18.12 23.90 -5.67
N TRP A 520 18.61 24.60 -6.71
CA TRP A 520 18.39 24.23 -8.10
C TRP A 520 18.94 22.85 -8.50
N PRO A 521 20.11 22.39 -8.01
CA PRO A 521 20.57 21.02 -8.27
C PRO A 521 19.58 19.94 -7.80
N GLY A 522 18.85 20.18 -6.71
CA GLY A 522 17.83 19.26 -6.18
C GLY A 522 16.41 19.48 -6.71
N ALA A 523 16.18 20.50 -7.55
CA ALA A 523 14.86 20.81 -8.11
C ALA A 523 14.48 19.88 -9.27
N LEU A 524 13.17 19.72 -9.49
CA LEU A 524 12.66 18.88 -10.58
C LEU A 524 13.06 19.45 -11.96
N ALA A 525 13.20 18.56 -12.95
CA ALA A 525 13.64 18.92 -14.31
C ALA A 525 12.75 20.01 -14.92
N ASN A 526 11.43 19.88 -14.80
CA ASN A 526 10.45 20.84 -15.30
C ASN A 526 10.58 22.23 -14.64
N GLN A 527 10.82 22.27 -13.33
CA GLN A 527 11.04 23.52 -12.58
C GLN A 527 12.31 24.23 -13.05
N ARG A 528 13.39 23.47 -13.28
CA ARG A 528 14.65 23.99 -13.82
C ARG A 528 14.49 24.48 -15.25
N ALA A 529 13.68 23.82 -16.08
CA ALA A 529 13.42 24.22 -17.45
C ALA A 529 12.69 25.56 -17.53
N VAL A 530 11.64 25.73 -16.72
CA VAL A 530 10.92 27.01 -16.60
C VAL A 530 11.87 28.11 -16.12
N TYR A 531 12.66 27.86 -15.07
CA TYR A 531 13.59 28.86 -14.56
C TYR A 531 14.66 29.26 -15.58
N ALA A 532 15.21 28.31 -16.35
CA ALA A 532 16.14 28.60 -17.43
C ALA A 532 15.50 29.51 -18.50
N ALA A 533 14.25 29.24 -18.90
CA ALA A 533 13.52 30.09 -19.84
C ALA A 533 13.27 31.50 -19.28
N VAL A 534 12.93 31.62 -18.00
CA VAL A 534 12.74 32.89 -17.30
C VAL A 534 14.05 33.70 -17.24
N LEU A 535 15.18 33.06 -16.92
CA LEU A 535 16.49 33.71 -16.94
C LEU A 535 16.85 34.24 -18.33
N ALA A 536 16.64 33.42 -19.36
CA ALA A 536 16.95 33.81 -20.73
C ALA A 536 16.13 35.02 -21.20
N ALA A 537 14.86 35.11 -20.82
CA ALA A 537 13.99 36.24 -21.16
C ALA A 537 14.25 37.51 -20.33
N ASN A 538 15.13 37.44 -19.33
CA ASN A 538 15.56 38.57 -18.51
C ASN A 538 17.06 38.87 -18.70
N ASP A 539 17.57 38.71 -19.93
CA ASP A 539 18.96 39.00 -20.32
C ASP A 539 20.05 38.22 -19.56
N ARG A 540 19.70 37.14 -18.84
CA ARG A 540 20.63 36.26 -18.11
C ARG A 540 20.95 34.98 -18.89
N ALA A 541 21.29 35.14 -20.17
CA ALA A 541 21.44 34.03 -21.11
C ALA A 541 22.58 33.05 -20.77
N SER A 542 23.69 33.51 -20.18
CA SER A 542 24.80 32.64 -19.76
C SER A 542 24.37 31.65 -18.68
N GLU A 543 23.73 32.15 -17.63
CA GLU A 543 23.20 31.35 -16.52
C GLU A 543 22.10 30.39 -16.99
N ALA A 544 21.22 30.86 -17.88
CA ALA A 544 20.18 30.04 -18.48
C ALA A 544 20.76 28.83 -19.24
N ARG A 545 21.82 29.03 -20.04
CA ARG A 545 22.49 27.94 -20.77
C ARG A 545 23.18 26.96 -19.83
N GLU A 546 23.85 27.45 -18.79
CA GLU A 546 24.51 26.59 -17.80
C GLU A 546 23.51 25.69 -17.09
N LEU A 547 22.37 26.26 -16.64
CA LEU A 547 21.31 25.50 -16.00
C LEU A 547 20.71 24.47 -16.95
N ALA A 548 20.40 24.87 -18.21
CA ALA A 548 19.78 24.03 -19.21
C ALA A 548 20.63 22.82 -19.64
N ARG A 549 21.97 22.95 -19.65
CA ARG A 549 22.90 21.84 -19.97
C ARG A 549 22.78 20.65 -19.03
N ASN A 550 22.40 20.90 -17.77
CA ASN A 550 22.33 19.89 -16.72
C ASN A 550 20.91 19.34 -16.51
N ILE A 551 19.95 19.63 -17.40
CA ILE A 551 18.56 19.16 -17.28
C ILE A 551 18.40 17.84 -18.05
N PRO A 552 17.94 16.75 -17.40
CA PRO A 552 17.62 15.50 -18.07
C PRO A 552 16.40 15.68 -18.97
N ARG A 553 16.62 15.69 -20.29
CA ARG A 553 15.59 16.01 -21.30
C ARG A 553 14.52 14.93 -21.40
N GLU A 554 14.88 13.69 -21.13
CA GLU A 554 13.99 12.54 -21.08
C GLU A 554 12.95 12.62 -19.95
N GLN A 555 13.16 13.52 -18.98
CA GLN A 555 12.22 13.80 -17.89
C GLN A 555 11.28 14.98 -18.18
N LEU A 556 11.42 15.62 -19.35
CA LEU A 556 10.62 16.77 -19.74
C LEU A 556 9.54 16.38 -20.74
N ARG A 557 8.39 17.04 -20.63
CA ARG A 557 7.35 17.03 -21.66
C ARG A 557 7.81 17.82 -22.89
N ALA A 558 7.17 17.56 -24.03
CA ALA A 558 7.49 18.24 -25.29
C ALA A 558 7.38 19.77 -25.13
N GLU A 559 6.33 20.26 -24.48
CA GLU A 559 6.09 21.68 -24.26
C GLU A 559 7.09 22.31 -23.27
N GLU A 560 7.64 21.53 -22.34
CA GLU A 560 8.69 21.99 -21.42
C GLU A 560 10.05 22.04 -22.13
N LEU A 561 10.31 21.10 -23.03
CA LEU A 561 11.51 21.09 -23.88
C LEU A 561 11.55 22.31 -24.80
N GLU A 562 10.40 22.71 -25.36
CA GLU A 562 10.26 23.89 -26.21
C GLU A 562 10.74 25.17 -25.49
N LEU A 563 10.48 25.30 -24.18
CA LEU A 563 10.90 26.47 -23.39
C LEU A 563 12.42 26.68 -23.40
N ILE A 564 13.20 25.60 -23.52
CA ILE A 564 14.66 25.61 -23.41
C ILE A 564 15.39 25.24 -24.71
N GLN A 565 14.65 25.05 -25.80
CA GLN A 565 15.22 24.55 -27.06
C GLN A 565 16.28 25.50 -27.66
N GLY A 566 16.11 26.82 -27.46
CA GLY A 566 17.04 27.86 -27.91
C GLY A 566 18.24 28.12 -26.99
N LEU A 567 18.34 27.45 -25.83
CA LEU A 567 19.36 27.70 -24.81
C LEU A 567 20.57 26.76 -24.92
N ARG A 568 20.93 26.40 -26.16
CA ARG A 568 22.14 25.61 -26.43
C ARG A 568 23.41 26.45 -26.28
#